data_AF-A0A5D4TV07-F1
#
_entry.id   AF-A0A5D4TV07-F1
#
_cell.length_a   1.000
_cell.length_b   1.000
_cell.length_c   1.000
_cell.angle_alpha   90.00
_cell.angle_beta   90.00
_cell.angle_gamma   90.00
#
_symmetry.space_group_name_H-M   'P 1'
#
loop_
_entity.id
_entity.type
_entity.pdbx_description
1 polymer ?
#
loop_
_entity_poly.entity_id
_entity_poly.type
_entity_poly.pdbx_seq_one_letter_code
_entity_poly.pdbx_strand_id
1 'polypeptide(L)' 'MENDKDKIQQDPNFDSLDDRLIASRPSSPSLVIKTNLDQQNSEESNPYYQEGNQQDREKFQNFFKE' A
#
# COMPACT_ATOMS: atom_id res chain seq x y z
N MET A 1 -12.39 -7.24 -40.20
CA MET A 1 -11.50 -6.55 -39.25
C MET A 1 -12.41 -5.64 -38.46
N GLU A 2 -12.95 -6.16 -37.35
CA GLU A 2 -13.77 -5.38 -36.42
C GLU A 2 -12.89 -4.30 -35.78
N ASN A 3 -13.43 -3.10 -35.64
CA ASN A 3 -12.69 -1.94 -35.18
C ASN A 3 -12.49 -2.04 -33.66
N ASP A 4 -11.29 -2.41 -33.22
CA ASP A 4 -10.83 -2.39 -31.81
C ASP A 4 -10.64 -0.94 -31.28
N LYS A 5 -11.55 -0.02 -31.59
CA LYS A 5 -11.47 1.39 -31.15
C LYS A 5 -12.44 1.76 -30.03
N ASP A 6 -13.34 0.85 -29.65
CA ASP A 6 -14.43 1.14 -28.70
C ASP A 6 -14.24 0.53 -27.30
N LYS A 7 -13.03 0.07 -26.96
CA LYS A 7 -12.65 -0.31 -25.59
C LYS A 7 -11.49 0.52 -25.06
N ILE A 8 -11.63 1.84 -25.10
CA ILE A 8 -10.95 2.66 -24.09
C ILE A 8 -11.80 2.47 -22.84
N GLN A 9 -11.53 1.40 -22.07
CA GLN A 9 -11.87 1.40 -20.65
C GLN A 9 -11.33 2.73 -20.12
N GLN A 10 -12.22 3.61 -19.66
CA GLN A 10 -11.82 4.85 -19.01
C GLN A 10 -11.21 4.47 -17.67
N ASP A 11 -9.98 3.97 -17.72
CA ASP A 11 -9.18 3.80 -16.53
C ASP A 11 -9.01 5.19 -15.90
N PRO A 12 -9.23 5.31 -14.58
CA PRO A 12 -9.11 6.59 -13.91
C PRO A 12 -7.72 7.17 -14.17
N ASN A 13 -7.70 8.39 -14.72
CA ASN A 13 -6.48 9.14 -14.98
C ASN A 13 -6.05 9.82 -13.68
N PHE A 14 -5.17 9.18 -12.90
CA PHE A 14 -4.72 9.64 -11.58
C PHE A 14 -3.68 10.78 -11.63
N ASP A 15 -3.97 11.83 -12.41
CA ASP A 15 -3.07 12.96 -12.63
C ASP A 15 -2.99 13.90 -11.42
N SER A 16 -4.06 14.01 -10.63
CA SER A 16 -4.09 14.80 -9.39
C SER A 16 -4.22 13.93 -8.14
N LEU A 17 -3.87 14.51 -6.99
CA LEU A 17 -4.03 13.85 -5.69
C LEU A 17 -5.50 13.61 -5.34
N ASP A 18 -6.38 14.52 -5.77
CA ASP A 18 -7.81 14.47 -5.47
C ASP A 18 -8.53 13.41 -6.32
N ASP A 19 -7.91 12.95 -7.41
CA ASP A 19 -8.38 11.81 -8.21
C ASP A 19 -8.17 10.47 -7.49
N ARG A 20 -7.43 10.46 -6.38
CA ARG A 20 -7.16 9.27 -5.56
C ARG A 20 -8.09 9.26 -4.36
N LEU A 21 -8.65 8.10 -4.05
CA LEU A 21 -9.33 7.90 -2.77
C LEU A 21 -8.29 7.90 -1.64
N ILE A 22 -8.04 9.07 -1.05
CA ILE A 22 -7.18 9.22 0.14
C ILE A 22 -8.09 9.19 1.37
N ALA A 23 -8.07 8.08 2.10
CA ALA A 23 -8.84 7.97 3.34
C ALA A 23 -8.37 9.04 4.34
N SER A 24 -9.30 9.85 4.84
CA SER A 24 -9.03 10.80 5.91
C SER A 24 -8.62 10.07 7.19
N ARG A 25 -7.76 10.68 8.00
CA ARG A 25 -7.41 10.12 9.32
C ARG A 25 -8.68 9.89 10.17
N PRO A 26 -8.77 8.77 10.88
CA PRO A 26 -9.93 8.48 11.72
C PRO A 26 -10.07 9.52 12.84
N SER A 27 -11.30 9.95 13.11
CA SER A 27 -11.61 10.97 14.13
C SER A 27 -11.64 10.41 15.57
N SER A 28 -11.53 9.10 15.72
CA SER A 28 -11.65 8.38 16.99
C SER A 28 -10.57 7.30 17.12
N PRO A 29 -10.23 6.88 18.35
CA PRO A 29 -9.26 5.81 18.56
C PRO A 29 -9.73 4.50 17.92
N SER A 30 -8.76 3.73 17.41
CA SER A 30 -8.98 2.39 16.86
C SER A 30 -8.32 1.36 17.79
N LEU A 31 -8.99 0.23 18.03
CA LEU A 31 -8.44 -0.88 18.80
C LEU A 31 -7.91 -1.93 17.82
N VAL A 32 -6.62 -2.22 17.88
CA VAL A 32 -5.96 -3.26 17.10
C VAL A 32 -5.43 -4.32 18.06
N ILE A 33 -5.85 -5.58 17.89
CA ILE A 33 -5.42 -6.70 18.73
C ILE A 33 -4.54 -7.61 17.89
N LYS A 34 -3.25 -7.69 18.24
CA LYS A 34 -2.29 -8.58 17.58
C LYS A 34 -2.43 -10.00 18.14
N THR A 35 -2.39 -10.98 17.25
CA THR A 35 -2.45 -12.40 17.59
C THR A 35 -1.06 -13.04 17.50
N ASN A 36 -0.91 -14.24 18.06
CA ASN A 36 0.30 -15.04 17.90
C ASN A 36 0.51 -15.58 16.48
N LEU A 37 -0.51 -15.50 15.62
CA LEU A 37 -0.43 -15.89 14.20
C LEU A 37 0.00 -14.72 13.30
N ASP A 38 0.00 -13.50 13.82
CA ASP A 38 0.43 -12.33 13.07
C ASP A 38 1.95 -12.35 12.91
N GLN A 39 2.41 -11.81 11.79
CA GLN A 39 3.83 -11.66 11.48
C GLN A 39 4.51 -10.79 12.53
N GLN A 40 5.72 -11.19 12.94
CA GLN A 40 6.44 -10.51 14.01
C GLN A 40 7.05 -9.19 13.56
N ASN A 41 7.30 -9.03 12.26
CA ASN A 41 7.90 -7.85 11.67
C ASN A 41 7.37 -7.62 10.25
N SER A 42 7.57 -6.39 9.75
CA SER A 42 7.15 -5.98 8.41
C SER A 42 8.07 -6.48 7.29
N GLU A 43 9.08 -7.29 7.58
CA GLU A 43 9.99 -7.88 6.60
C GLU A 43 9.48 -9.26 6.13
N GLU A 44 8.72 -9.94 6.99
CA GLU A 44 8.11 -11.23 6.68
C GLU A 44 6.90 -11.09 5.73
N SER A 45 6.99 -11.75 4.57
CA SER A 45 5.93 -11.77 3.54
C SER A 45 5.43 -10.39 3.07
N ASN A 46 6.25 -9.35 3.22
CA ASN A 46 5.92 -8.03 2.72
C ASN A 46 6.40 -7.89 1.27
N PRO A 47 5.50 -7.66 0.29
CA PRO A 47 5.87 -7.55 -1.13
C PRO A 47 6.78 -6.36 -1.43
N TYR A 48 6.86 -5.39 -0.50
CA TYR A 48 7.73 -4.22 -0.61
C TYR A 48 9.09 -4.42 0.09
N TYR A 49 9.28 -5.52 0.82
CA TYR A 49 10.56 -5.86 1.40
C TYR A 49 11.38 -6.72 0.43
N GLN A 50 12.61 -6.28 0.14
CA GLN A 50 13.55 -7.00 -0.71
C GLN A 50 14.76 -7.42 0.13
N GLU A 51 14.88 -8.72 0.44
CA GLU A 51 15.97 -9.26 1.28
C GLU A 51 17.39 -8.87 0.80
N GLY A 52 17.56 -8.64 -0.51
CA GLY A 52 18.84 -8.27 -1.12
C GLY A 52 19.14 -6.77 -1.20
N ASN A 53 18.18 -5.89 -0.88
CA ASN A 53 18.33 -4.44 -0.97
C ASN A 53 18.17 -3.81 0.41
N GLN A 54 19.25 -3.86 1.20
CA GLN A 54 19.28 -3.33 2.57
C GLN A 54 19.48 -1.80 2.64
N GLN A 55 19.62 -1.11 1.50
CA GLN A 55 19.63 0.34 1.51
C GLN A 55 18.27 0.79 2.01
N ASP A 56 18.25 1.40 3.21
CA ASP A 56 17.07 1.90 3.91
C ASP A 56 16.25 0.91 4.75
N ARG A 57 16.80 -0.25 5.15
CA ARG A 57 16.14 -1.19 6.08
C ARG A 57 15.56 -0.48 7.32
N GLU A 58 16.33 0.43 7.93
CA GLU A 58 15.86 1.18 9.11
C GLU A 58 14.69 2.11 8.80
N LYS A 59 14.72 2.83 7.67
CA LYS A 59 13.61 3.71 7.26
C LYS A 59 12.36 2.91 6.95
N PHE A 60 12.53 1.76 6.28
CA PHE A 60 11.45 0.83 6.01
C PHE A 60 10.81 0.33 7.30
N GLN A 61 11.59 -0.19 8.24
CA GLN A 61 11.08 -0.62 9.54
C GLN A 61 10.37 0.53 10.27
N ASN A 62 10.95 1.73 10.28
CA ASN A 62 10.37 2.89 10.94
C ASN A 62 9.06 3.38 10.30
N PHE A 63 8.86 3.18 9.00
CA PHE A 63 7.59 3.50 8.33
C PHE A 63 6.43 2.62 8.82
N PHE A 64 6.71 1.36 9.15
CA PHE A 64 5.72 0.40 9.64
C PHE A 64 5.65 0.31 11.17
N LYS A 65 6.46 1.09 11.90
CA LYS A 65 6.33 1.23 13.35
C LYS A 65 5.17 2.18 13.67
N GLU A 66 4.32 1.76 14.60
CA GLU A 66 3.23 2.56 15.17
C GLU A 66 3.75 3.70 16.06
#